data_AF-A0A1W1C4F7-F1
#
_entry.id   AF-A0A1W1C4F7-F1
#
_cell.length_a   1.000
_cell.length_b   1.000
_cell.length_c   1.000
_cell.angle_alpha   90.00
_cell.angle_beta   90.00
_cell.angle_gamma   90.00
#
_symmetry.space_group_name_H-M   'P 1'
#
loop_
_entity.id
_entity.type
_entity.pdbx_description
1 polymer ?
#
loop_
_entity_poly.entity_id
_entity_poly.type
_entity_poly.pdbx_seq_one_letter_code
_entity_poly.pdbx_strand_id
1 'polypeptide(L)'
;MNITDRLDEFSAYCNNQLESIEQLSAPNHETLFRKKLYISFLESLAKAAFPAEGVKKRFIKFLDEFTDWKEWNHCCPVHLCKDSSLEKHIKEILDSDWYVDIEKVSINDENCKYTYASLLYDVRNNIVHQFQASTEWEASMQRHKIESPFYEVVVTKVFDENSKNLRDDKKHIELVFPNTFLKKLSEDGLENFIGYCRTEQINPFPGYYAERIVHEEKL
;
A
#
# COMPACT_ATOMS: atom_id res chain seq x y z
N MET A 1 -12.24 -27.54 18.63
CA MET A 1 -11.02 -26.92 18.07
C MET A 1 -10.52 -25.89 19.05
N ASN A 2 -9.30 -26.03 19.54
CA ASN A 2 -8.73 -25.05 20.47
C ASN A 2 -8.37 -23.75 19.71
N ILE A 3 -8.00 -22.70 20.43
CA ILE A 3 -7.68 -21.40 19.80
C ILE A 3 -6.41 -21.47 18.94
N THR A 4 -5.41 -22.26 19.33
CA THR A 4 -4.18 -22.47 18.56
C THR A 4 -4.48 -23.08 17.20
N ASP A 5 -5.28 -24.16 17.16
CA ASP A 5 -5.71 -24.81 15.92
C ASP A 5 -6.42 -23.81 15.00
N ARG A 6 -7.30 -22.95 15.56
CA ARG A 6 -7.99 -21.89 14.81
C ARG A 6 -7.02 -20.86 14.24
N LEU A 7 -6.02 -20.45 15.01
CA LEU A 7 -5.02 -19.48 14.56
C LEU A 7 -4.12 -20.06 13.47
N ASP A 8 -3.77 -21.34 13.57
CA ASP A 8 -2.96 -22.02 12.55
C ASP A 8 -3.76 -22.19 11.25
N GLU A 9 -5.05 -22.52 11.31
CA GLU A 9 -5.95 -22.52 10.14
C GLU A 9 -6.09 -21.14 9.51
N PHE A 10 -6.29 -20.10 10.33
CA PHE A 10 -6.41 -18.73 9.85
C PHE A 10 -5.10 -18.25 9.20
N SER A 11 -3.96 -18.52 9.82
CA SER A 11 -2.63 -18.22 9.28
C SER A 11 -2.40 -18.94 7.95
N ALA A 12 -2.70 -20.24 7.86
CA ALA A 12 -2.58 -21.00 6.63
C ALA A 12 -3.47 -20.43 5.51
N TYR A 13 -4.72 -20.08 5.83
CA TYR A 13 -5.63 -19.42 4.90
C TYR A 13 -5.07 -18.10 4.37
N CYS A 14 -4.60 -17.22 5.26
CA CYS A 14 -4.04 -15.91 4.88
C CYS A 14 -2.76 -16.05 4.04
N ASN A 15 -1.87 -16.97 4.39
CA ASN A 15 -0.66 -17.25 3.59
C ASN A 15 -1.01 -17.74 2.17
N ASN A 16 -2.01 -18.63 2.04
CA ASN A 16 -2.51 -19.06 0.73
C ASN A 16 -3.09 -17.89 -0.09
N GLN A 17 -3.73 -16.91 0.56
CA GLN A 17 -4.18 -15.69 -0.14
C GLN A 17 -2.99 -14.86 -0.64
N LEU A 18 -1.95 -14.67 0.17
CA LEU A 18 -0.74 -13.93 -0.24
C LEU A 18 -0.02 -14.62 -1.42
N GLU A 19 0.11 -15.94 -1.37
CA GLU A 19 0.67 -16.73 -2.47
C GLU A 19 -0.18 -16.60 -3.75
N SER A 20 -1.51 -16.63 -3.61
CA SER A 20 -2.42 -16.44 -4.75
C SER A 20 -2.29 -15.06 -5.39
N ILE A 21 -2.06 -14.00 -4.59
CA ILE A 21 -1.80 -12.66 -5.11
C ILE A 21 -0.48 -12.65 -5.90
N GLU A 22 0.57 -13.29 -5.38
CA GLU A 22 1.86 -13.37 -6.05
C GLU A 22 1.78 -14.15 -7.37
N GLN A 23 1.02 -15.23 -7.42
CA GLN A 23 0.83 -16.03 -8.63
C GLN A 23 -0.17 -15.45 -9.63
N LEU A 24 -0.82 -14.32 -9.28
CA LEU A 24 -1.80 -13.67 -10.16
C LEU A 24 -1.15 -13.35 -11.51
N SER A 25 -1.75 -13.82 -12.60
CA SER A 25 -1.39 -13.44 -13.96
C SER A 25 -2.57 -12.73 -14.60
N ALA A 26 -2.36 -11.49 -15.02
CA ALA A 26 -3.37 -10.68 -15.68
C ALA A 26 -2.72 -9.85 -16.79
N PRO A 27 -3.07 -10.08 -18.07
CA PRO A 27 -2.51 -9.31 -19.18
C PRO A 27 -2.65 -7.80 -18.92
N ASN A 28 -1.55 -7.05 -19.12
CA ASN A 28 -1.46 -5.58 -19.09
C ASN A 28 -1.71 -4.89 -17.72
N HIS A 29 -2.20 -5.58 -16.69
CA HIS A 29 -2.56 -4.95 -15.41
C HIS A 29 -2.18 -5.74 -14.15
N GLU A 30 -1.39 -6.80 -14.27
CA GLU A 30 -0.92 -7.64 -13.15
C GLU A 30 -0.42 -6.81 -11.95
N THR A 31 0.43 -5.82 -12.21
CA THR A 31 1.01 -4.97 -11.16
C THR A 31 -0.05 -4.21 -10.37
N LEU A 32 -1.04 -3.62 -11.05
CA LEU A 32 -2.10 -2.84 -10.41
C LEU A 32 -3.07 -3.74 -9.65
N PHE A 33 -3.40 -4.91 -10.19
CA PHE A 33 -4.25 -5.87 -9.48
C PHE A 33 -3.57 -6.39 -8.21
N ARG A 34 -2.30 -6.79 -8.28
CA ARG A 34 -1.54 -7.20 -7.08
C ARG A 34 -1.52 -6.11 -6.02
N LYS A 35 -1.21 -4.88 -6.41
CA LYS A 35 -1.24 -3.71 -5.50
C LYS A 35 -2.61 -3.57 -4.81
N LYS A 36 -3.70 -3.65 -5.57
CA LYS A 36 -5.06 -3.56 -5.04
C LYS A 36 -5.37 -4.67 -4.05
N LEU A 37 -4.94 -5.90 -4.36
CA LEU A 37 -5.19 -7.07 -3.51
C LEU A 37 -4.38 -7.01 -2.21
N TYR A 38 -3.09 -6.64 -2.24
CA TYR A 38 -2.30 -6.46 -1.01
C TYR A 38 -2.89 -5.40 -0.09
N ILE A 39 -3.29 -4.24 -0.63
CA ILE A 39 -3.94 -3.20 0.18
C ILE A 39 -5.25 -3.72 0.78
N SER A 40 -6.06 -4.45 0.01
CA SER A 40 -7.32 -5.02 0.50
C SER A 40 -7.10 -6.10 1.57
N PHE A 41 -6.01 -6.86 1.45
CA PHE A 41 -5.59 -7.84 2.45
C PHE A 41 -5.24 -7.14 3.78
N LEU A 42 -4.41 -6.10 3.74
CA LEU A 42 -4.08 -5.27 4.90
C LEU A 42 -5.34 -4.63 5.54
N GLU A 43 -6.28 -4.14 4.72
CA GLU A 43 -7.57 -3.62 5.23
C GLU A 43 -8.39 -4.68 5.98
N SER A 44 -8.34 -5.93 5.51
CA SER A 44 -9.05 -7.05 6.12
C SER A 44 -8.44 -7.44 7.46
N LEU A 45 -7.11 -7.46 7.56
CA LEU A 45 -6.42 -7.65 8.83
C LEU A 45 -6.66 -6.50 9.80
N ALA A 46 -6.61 -5.25 9.32
CA ALA A 46 -6.92 -4.07 10.14
C ALA A 46 -8.36 -4.10 10.70
N LYS A 47 -9.33 -4.58 9.91
CA LYS A 47 -10.71 -4.80 10.36
C LYS A 47 -10.79 -5.89 11.41
N ALA A 48 -10.03 -6.97 11.26
CA ALA A 48 -9.97 -8.06 12.23
C ALA A 48 -9.36 -7.61 13.57
N ALA A 49 -8.28 -6.83 13.52
CA ALA A 49 -7.59 -6.32 14.71
C ALA A 49 -8.38 -5.22 15.44
N PHE A 50 -9.00 -4.29 14.70
CA PHE A 50 -9.68 -3.12 15.28
C PHE A 50 -11.09 -2.93 14.72
N PRO A 51 -12.04 -3.84 15.01
CA PRO A 51 -13.38 -3.80 14.42
C PRO A 51 -14.22 -2.57 14.83
N ALA A 52 -13.93 -1.98 16.00
CA ALA A 52 -14.64 -0.81 16.52
C ALA A 52 -14.11 0.53 15.96
N GLU A 53 -12.97 0.52 15.28
CA GLU A 53 -12.30 1.73 14.80
C GLU A 53 -12.74 2.10 13.37
N GLY A 54 -12.77 3.39 13.09
CA GLY A 54 -13.10 3.91 11.76
C GLY A 54 -12.10 3.44 10.70
N VAL A 55 -12.55 3.25 9.45
CA VAL A 55 -11.80 2.55 8.38
C VAL A 55 -10.37 3.04 8.20
N LYS A 56 -10.15 4.35 8.03
CA LYS A 56 -8.80 4.93 7.87
C LYS A 56 -7.98 4.80 9.16
N LYS A 57 -8.60 5.05 10.31
CA LYS A 57 -7.94 5.01 11.62
C LYS A 57 -7.45 3.60 11.95
N ARG A 58 -8.28 2.56 11.75
CA ARG A 58 -7.85 1.16 11.96
C ARG A 58 -6.74 0.74 11.01
N PHE A 59 -6.78 1.18 9.75
CA PHE A 59 -5.75 0.83 8.78
C PHE A 59 -4.40 1.40 9.20
N ILE A 60 -4.35 2.71 9.53
CA ILE A 60 -3.12 3.35 10.00
C ILE A 60 -2.64 2.71 11.31
N LYS A 61 -3.55 2.47 12.26
CA LYS A 61 -3.24 1.80 13.53
C LYS A 61 -2.68 0.39 13.32
N PHE A 62 -3.18 -0.36 12.34
CA PHE A 62 -2.67 -1.69 12.00
C PHE A 62 -1.25 -1.63 11.46
N LEU A 63 -0.94 -0.64 10.60
CA LEU A 63 0.42 -0.46 10.11
C LEU A 63 1.38 -0.13 11.26
N ASP A 64 0.97 0.74 12.18
CA ASP A 64 1.77 1.11 13.34
C ASP A 64 2.01 -0.06 14.32
N GLU A 65 0.97 -0.83 14.65
CA GLU A 65 1.06 -1.87 15.68
C GLU A 65 1.58 -3.23 15.17
N PHE A 66 1.40 -3.55 13.89
CA PHE A 66 1.67 -4.89 13.37
C PHE A 66 2.66 -4.94 12.21
N THR A 67 3.22 -3.83 11.74
CA THR A 67 4.22 -3.88 10.65
C THR A 67 5.55 -3.28 11.07
N ASP A 68 6.62 -3.73 10.43
CA ASP A 68 7.99 -3.23 10.68
C ASP A 68 8.30 -1.93 9.91
N TRP A 69 7.29 -1.27 9.34
CA TRP A 69 7.48 -0.08 8.52
C TRP A 69 7.70 1.18 9.36
N LYS A 70 8.97 1.53 9.61
CA LYS A 70 9.35 2.63 10.52
C LYS A 70 8.92 4.01 10.05
N GLU A 71 8.88 4.24 8.74
CA GLU A 71 8.61 5.55 8.15
C GLU A 71 7.11 5.80 7.95
N TRP A 72 6.22 4.94 8.46
CA TRP A 72 4.78 5.02 8.21
C TRP A 72 4.18 6.40 8.56
N ASN A 73 4.71 7.06 9.59
CA ASN A 73 4.25 8.37 10.09
C ASN A 73 4.99 9.56 9.47
N HIS A 74 6.00 9.31 8.63
CA HIS A 74 6.72 10.39 7.95
C HIS A 74 5.81 11.08 6.93
N CYS A 75 5.96 12.38 6.83
CA CYS A 75 5.26 13.19 5.85
C CYS A 75 5.79 12.99 4.44
N CYS A 76 4.88 13.02 3.48
CA CYS A 76 5.22 13.18 2.08
C CYS A 76 5.55 14.63 1.75
N PRO A 77 6.81 14.96 1.41
CA PRO A 77 7.22 16.31 1.05
C PRO A 77 6.45 16.86 -0.14
N VAL A 78 6.16 16.01 -1.14
CA VAL A 78 5.40 16.41 -2.34
C VAL A 78 4.03 16.98 -1.99
N HIS A 79 3.37 16.44 -0.96
CA HIS A 79 2.05 16.91 -0.53
C HIS A 79 2.12 18.08 0.46
N LEU A 80 3.27 18.28 1.12
CA LEU A 80 3.56 19.44 1.96
C LEU A 80 4.05 20.64 1.15
N CYS A 81 4.60 20.41 -0.04
CA CYS A 81 5.06 21.43 -1.00
C CYS A 81 3.90 22.25 -1.55
N LYS A 82 3.45 23.25 -0.79
CA LYS A 82 3.05 24.54 -1.36
C LYS A 82 4.23 25.52 -1.42
N ASP A 83 5.38 25.12 -0.87
CA ASP A 83 6.61 25.90 -0.80
C ASP A 83 7.54 25.57 -1.98
N SER A 84 7.79 26.57 -2.82
CA SER A 84 8.65 26.50 -4.02
C SER A 84 10.10 26.09 -3.75
N SER A 85 10.60 26.24 -2.52
CA SER A 85 11.99 25.91 -2.16
C SER A 85 12.21 24.41 -1.99
N LEU A 86 11.26 23.70 -1.38
CA LEU A 86 11.31 22.25 -1.17
C LEU A 86 11.04 21.51 -2.49
N GLU A 87 10.14 22.01 -3.33
CA GLU A 87 9.92 21.50 -4.69
C GLU A 87 11.20 21.58 -5.53
N LYS A 88 11.93 22.70 -5.44
CA LYS A 88 13.22 22.86 -6.13
C LYS A 88 14.24 21.85 -5.62
N HIS A 89 14.33 21.62 -4.32
CA HIS A 89 15.27 20.66 -3.74
C HIS A 89 14.96 19.22 -4.16
N ILE A 90 13.68 18.81 -4.12
CA ILE A 90 13.28 17.47 -4.59
C ILE A 90 13.55 17.31 -6.09
N LYS A 91 13.30 18.35 -6.90
CA LYS A 91 13.63 18.37 -8.33
C LYS A 91 15.13 18.24 -8.57
N GLU A 92 15.96 18.96 -7.82
CA GLU A 92 17.44 18.85 -7.92
C GLU A 92 17.94 17.44 -7.59
N ILE A 93 17.32 16.76 -6.62
CA ILE A 93 17.65 15.36 -6.28
C ILE A 93 17.16 14.40 -7.38
N LEU A 94 15.99 14.66 -7.98
CA LEU A 94 15.42 13.82 -9.03
C LEU A 94 15.97 14.09 -10.44
N ASP A 95 16.64 15.24 -10.67
CA ASP A 95 17.28 15.53 -11.94
C ASP A 95 18.57 14.69 -12.15
N SER A 96 19.12 14.08 -11.09
CA SER A 96 20.25 13.15 -11.18
C SER A 96 19.86 11.68 -11.29
N ASP A 97 18.70 11.29 -10.75
CA ASP A 97 18.23 9.90 -10.69
C ASP A 97 16.74 9.79 -10.97
N TRP A 98 16.31 8.75 -11.70
CA TRP A 98 14.90 8.53 -12.03
C TRP A 98 14.02 8.16 -10.80
N TYR A 99 14.63 7.90 -9.65
CA TYR A 99 13.92 7.67 -8.38
C TYR A 99 14.72 8.15 -7.16
N VAL A 100 14.02 8.42 -6.06
CA VAL A 100 14.61 8.80 -4.76
C VAL A 100 13.96 8.01 -3.63
N ASP A 101 14.77 7.40 -2.77
CA ASP A 101 14.31 6.72 -1.57
C ASP A 101 13.61 7.70 -0.61
N ILE A 102 12.48 7.28 -0.02
CA ILE A 102 11.72 8.10 0.92
C ILE A 102 12.54 8.55 2.13
N GLU A 103 13.52 7.76 2.56
CA GLU A 103 14.37 8.09 3.71
C GLU A 103 15.17 9.37 3.48
N LYS A 104 15.55 9.67 2.22
CA LYS A 104 16.39 10.83 1.88
C LYS A 104 15.65 12.16 1.96
N VAL A 105 14.33 12.13 1.95
CA VAL A 105 13.48 13.33 1.80
C VAL A 105 12.35 13.40 2.81
N SER A 106 12.17 12.39 3.67
CA SER A 106 11.11 12.37 4.67
C SER A 106 11.18 13.51 5.69
N ILE A 107 10.00 14.01 6.09
CA ILE A 107 9.85 15.02 7.15
C ILE A 107 9.09 14.38 8.30
N ASN A 108 9.61 14.52 9.51
CA ASN A 108 8.91 14.08 10.72
C ASN A 108 8.10 15.25 11.30
N ASP A 109 6.78 15.18 11.17
CA ASP A 109 5.83 16.14 11.76
C ASP A 109 4.60 15.38 12.26
N GLU A 110 4.38 15.43 13.57
CA GLU A 110 3.27 14.75 14.26
C GLU A 110 1.87 15.26 13.86
N ASN A 111 1.78 16.48 13.32
CA ASN A 111 0.51 17.10 12.90
C ASN A 111 0.22 16.92 11.40
N CYS A 112 1.06 16.14 10.73
CA CYS A 112 1.02 15.98 9.29
C CYS A 112 -0.18 15.17 8.83
N LYS A 113 -0.97 15.77 7.92
CA LYS A 113 -2.15 15.10 7.33
C LYS A 113 -1.80 14.12 6.22
N TYR A 114 -0.61 14.26 5.63
CA TYR A 114 -0.16 13.51 4.45
C TYR A 114 1.03 12.62 4.80
N THR A 115 0.86 11.78 5.83
CA THR A 115 1.84 10.75 6.18
C THR A 115 1.85 9.63 5.14
N TYR A 116 2.92 8.85 5.06
CA TYR A 116 2.99 7.72 4.14
C TYR A 116 1.90 6.68 4.37
N ALA A 117 1.55 6.37 5.62
CA ALA A 117 0.43 5.50 5.94
C ALA A 117 -0.92 6.07 5.45
N SER A 118 -1.12 7.39 5.62
CA SER A 118 -2.34 8.05 5.15
C SER A 118 -2.46 8.02 3.62
N LEU A 119 -1.35 8.18 2.91
CA LEU A 119 -1.30 8.15 1.45
C LEU A 119 -1.43 6.73 0.92
N LEU A 120 -0.82 5.74 1.58
CA LEU A 120 -1.02 4.32 1.23
C LEU A 120 -2.49 3.93 1.36
N TYR A 121 -3.18 4.41 2.40
CA TYR A 121 -4.62 4.23 2.52
C TYR A 121 -5.37 4.90 1.35
N ASP A 122 -5.00 6.13 0.99
CA ASP A 122 -5.67 6.88 -0.09
C ASP A 122 -5.43 6.25 -1.49
N VAL A 123 -4.30 5.55 -1.69
CA VAL A 123 -4.00 4.76 -2.91
C VAL A 123 -5.11 3.76 -3.23
N ARG A 124 -5.78 3.19 -2.23
CA ARG A 124 -6.94 2.30 -2.40
C ARG A 124 -7.99 2.86 -3.36
N ASN A 125 -8.28 4.15 -3.25
CA ASN A 125 -9.31 4.84 -4.04
C ASN A 125 -8.74 5.28 -5.39
N ASN A 126 -7.45 5.63 -5.44
CA ASN A 126 -6.80 6.15 -6.64
C ASN A 126 -6.38 5.06 -7.64
N ILE A 127 -6.20 3.80 -7.20
CA ILE A 127 -5.87 2.68 -8.10
C ILE A 127 -6.87 2.53 -9.24
N VAL A 128 -8.16 2.78 -8.99
CA VAL A 128 -9.20 2.69 -10.04
C VAL A 128 -8.94 3.68 -11.17
N HIS A 129 -8.44 4.87 -10.84
CA HIS A 129 -8.05 5.87 -11.85
C HIS A 129 -6.77 5.48 -12.59
N GLN A 130 -5.86 4.75 -11.94
CA GLN A 130 -4.65 4.23 -12.58
C GLN A 130 -4.96 3.16 -13.65
N PHE A 131 -6.03 2.37 -13.47
CA PHE A 131 -6.50 1.44 -14.51
C PHE A 131 -6.98 2.16 -15.78
N GLN A 132 -7.51 3.37 -15.66
CA GLN A 132 -8.05 4.12 -16.79
C GLN A 132 -6.97 4.84 -17.62
N ALA A 133 -5.79 5.06 -17.02
CA ALA A 133 -4.69 5.80 -17.63
C ALA A 133 -3.68 4.89 -18.38
N SER A 134 -3.86 3.57 -18.37
CA SER A 134 -2.81 2.63 -18.78
C SER A 134 -2.75 2.36 -20.28
N THR A 135 -1.74 2.93 -20.95
CA THR A 135 -1.15 2.32 -22.15
C THR A 135 0.38 2.15 -22.08
N GLU A 136 1.08 2.63 -21.04
CA GLU A 136 2.56 2.65 -21.06
C GLU A 136 3.29 2.29 -19.73
N TRP A 137 2.62 1.68 -18.75
CA TRP A 137 3.27 1.32 -17.47
C TRP A 137 4.28 0.15 -17.58
N GLU A 138 4.35 -0.53 -18.72
CA GLU A 138 5.22 -1.70 -18.94
C GLU A 138 6.73 -1.37 -19.02
N ALA A 139 7.12 -0.09 -18.99
CA ALA A 139 8.53 0.31 -18.89
C ALA A 139 9.18 -0.03 -17.52
N SER A 140 8.45 -0.67 -16.58
CA SER A 140 8.86 -0.88 -15.19
C SER A 140 9.66 -2.17 -14.90
N MET A 141 10.29 -2.82 -15.89
CA MET A 141 11.08 -4.05 -15.63
C MET A 141 12.19 -3.87 -14.58
N GLN A 142 12.65 -2.64 -14.32
CA GLN A 142 13.62 -2.34 -13.25
C GLN A 142 13.00 -2.07 -11.87
N ARG A 143 11.68 -1.86 -11.78
CA ARG A 143 10.99 -1.48 -10.52
C ARG A 143 10.68 -2.67 -9.61
N HIS A 144 10.78 -3.90 -10.13
CA HIS A 144 10.48 -5.13 -9.37
C HIS A 144 11.46 -5.43 -8.23
N LYS A 145 12.61 -4.74 -8.15
CA LYS A 145 13.63 -4.97 -7.11
C LYS A 145 13.59 -3.96 -5.97
N ILE A 146 12.77 -2.91 -6.07
CA ILE A 146 12.73 -1.89 -5.03
C ILE A 146 11.84 -2.38 -3.89
N GLU A 147 12.39 -2.54 -2.70
CA GLU A 147 11.68 -3.12 -1.54
C GLU A 147 11.04 -2.08 -0.63
N SER A 148 11.31 -0.79 -0.86
CA SER A 148 10.80 0.33 -0.06
C SER A 148 9.99 1.31 -0.91
N PRO A 149 9.09 2.10 -0.33
CA PRO A 149 8.43 3.18 -1.05
C PRO A 149 9.46 4.17 -1.60
N PHE A 150 9.16 4.80 -2.74
CA PHE A 150 10.10 5.72 -3.39
C PHE A 150 9.36 6.83 -4.14
N TYR A 151 10.07 7.91 -4.43
CA TYR A 151 9.59 8.98 -5.32
C TYR A 151 10.01 8.71 -6.76
N GLU A 152 9.11 8.89 -7.71
CA GLU A 152 9.41 8.82 -9.14
C GLU A 152 8.91 10.07 -9.86
N VAL A 153 9.63 10.50 -10.90
CA VAL A 153 9.13 11.52 -11.84
C VAL A 153 8.24 10.84 -12.87
N VAL A 154 6.96 11.16 -12.85
CA VAL A 154 5.97 10.72 -13.83
C VAL A 154 5.81 11.80 -14.89
N VAL A 155 5.84 11.37 -16.15
CA VAL A 155 5.58 12.24 -17.31
C VAL A 155 4.24 11.85 -17.91
N THR A 156 3.26 12.73 -17.83
CA THR A 156 1.98 12.52 -18.51
C THR A 156 2.14 12.87 -19.98
N LYS A 157 1.73 11.97 -20.87
CA LYS A 157 1.70 12.22 -22.31
C LYS A 157 0.29 12.58 -22.75
N VAL A 158 0.20 13.54 -23.66
CA VAL A 158 -1.06 13.92 -24.31
C VAL A 158 -0.92 13.70 -25.80
N PHE A 159 -1.98 13.19 -26.42
CA PHE A 159 -2.04 13.03 -27.87
C PHE A 159 -2.13 14.41 -28.53
N ASP A 160 -1.17 14.73 -29.38
CA ASP A 160 -1.19 15.95 -30.17
C ASP A 160 -1.76 15.65 -31.55
N GLU A 161 -3.00 16.11 -31.78
CA GLU A 161 -3.74 15.89 -33.03
C GLU A 161 -2.98 16.42 -34.26
N ASN A 162 -2.18 17.47 -34.12
CA ASN A 162 -1.45 18.08 -35.23
C ASN A 162 -0.24 17.25 -35.66
N SER A 163 0.48 16.68 -34.69
CA SER A 163 1.65 15.84 -34.98
C SER A 163 1.31 14.36 -35.12
N LYS A 164 0.08 13.96 -34.76
CA LYS A 164 -0.37 12.55 -34.62
C LYS A 164 0.54 11.72 -33.71
N ASN A 165 1.27 12.38 -32.81
CA ASN A 165 2.20 11.75 -31.88
C ASN A 165 1.81 12.08 -30.44
N LEU A 166 2.28 11.27 -29.51
CA LEU A 166 2.26 11.59 -28.09
C LEU A 166 3.34 12.62 -27.80
N ARG A 167 2.99 13.68 -27.08
CA ARG A 167 3.95 14.65 -26.53
C ARG A 167 3.89 14.65 -25.01
N ASP A 168 5.01 14.93 -24.37
CA ASP A 168 5.06 15.17 -22.93
C ASP A 168 4.24 16.44 -22.61
N ASP A 169 3.32 16.33 -21.64
CA ASP A 169 2.47 17.43 -21.19
C ASP A 169 2.95 17.97 -19.85
N LYS A 170 2.93 17.13 -18.80
CA LYS A 170 3.32 17.54 -17.45
C LYS A 170 4.26 16.51 -16.84
N LYS A 171 5.24 17.03 -16.12
CA LYS A 171 6.09 16.25 -15.23
C LYS A 171 5.64 16.53 -13.80
N HIS A 172 5.38 15.47 -13.04
CA HIS A 172 5.10 15.58 -11.61
C HIS A 172 5.79 14.45 -10.87
N ILE A 173 5.88 14.60 -9.55
CA ILE A 173 6.55 13.63 -8.68
C ILE A 173 5.46 12.83 -7.97
N GLU A 174 5.59 11.51 -7.96
CA GLU A 174 4.66 10.63 -7.25
C GLU A 174 5.39 9.81 -6.21
N LEU A 175 4.72 9.58 -5.06
CA LEU A 175 5.12 8.56 -4.10
C LEU A 175 4.58 7.20 -4.57
N VAL A 176 5.48 6.25 -4.81
CA VAL A 176 5.18 4.92 -5.31
C VAL A 176 5.38 3.90 -4.20
N PHE A 177 4.38 3.03 -4.02
CA PHE A 177 4.45 1.84 -3.17
C PHE A 177 4.67 0.59 -4.06
N PRO A 178 5.86 -0.03 -4.09
CA PRO A 178 6.13 -1.23 -4.88
C PRO A 178 5.30 -2.43 -4.43
N ASN A 179 5.06 -3.40 -5.32
CA ASN A 179 4.40 -4.65 -4.92
C ASN A 179 5.24 -5.49 -3.96
N THR A 180 6.56 -5.49 -4.12
CA THR A 180 7.54 -6.11 -3.20
C THR A 180 7.42 -5.54 -1.80
N PHE A 181 7.36 -4.21 -1.68
CA PHE A 181 7.08 -3.53 -0.41
C PHE A 181 5.73 -3.95 0.19
N LEU A 182 4.65 -3.91 -0.60
CA LEU A 182 3.31 -4.25 -0.12
C LEU A 182 3.17 -5.73 0.28
N LYS A 183 3.86 -6.62 -0.42
CA LYS A 183 3.96 -8.05 -0.06
C LYS A 183 4.59 -8.19 1.32
N LYS A 184 5.81 -7.67 1.49
CA LYS A 184 6.53 -7.71 2.77
C LYS A 184 5.71 -7.10 3.91
N LEU A 185 5.12 -5.93 3.67
CA LEU A 185 4.25 -5.26 4.65
C LEU A 185 3.05 -6.13 5.06
N SER A 186 2.52 -6.93 4.14
CA SER A 186 1.42 -7.87 4.40
C SER A 186 1.87 -9.11 5.16
N GLU A 187 3.06 -9.63 4.84
CA GLU A 187 3.68 -10.77 5.53
C GLU A 187 4.02 -10.42 6.98
N ASP A 188 4.75 -9.32 7.20
CA ASP A 188 5.08 -8.79 8.53
C ASP A 188 3.80 -8.51 9.33
N GLY A 189 2.83 -7.82 8.69
CA GLY A 189 1.51 -7.53 9.24
C GLY A 189 0.75 -8.76 9.71
N LEU A 190 0.73 -9.82 8.90
CA LEU A 190 0.09 -11.08 9.25
C LEU A 190 0.82 -11.77 10.40
N GLU A 191 2.14 -11.94 10.31
CA GLU A 191 2.93 -12.66 11.30
C GLU A 191 2.77 -12.03 12.70
N ASN A 192 2.94 -10.71 12.79
CA ASN A 192 2.81 -9.97 14.04
C ASN A 192 1.38 -10.01 14.58
N PHE A 193 0.37 -9.88 13.72
CA PHE A 193 -1.04 -9.99 14.14
C PHE A 193 -1.39 -11.39 14.68
N ILE A 194 -0.89 -12.46 14.04
CA ILE A 194 -1.06 -13.83 14.54
C ILE A 194 -0.36 -14.01 15.88
N GLY A 195 0.87 -13.49 16.02
CA GLY A 195 1.63 -13.51 17.27
C GLY A 195 0.89 -12.81 18.41
N TYR A 196 0.30 -11.65 18.13
CA TYR A 196 -0.57 -10.93 19.06
C TYR A 196 -1.82 -11.75 19.43
N CYS A 197 -2.54 -12.28 18.45
CA CYS A 197 -3.74 -13.09 18.71
C CYS A 197 -3.42 -14.34 19.56
N ARG A 198 -2.26 -14.95 19.34
CA ARG A 198 -1.80 -16.11 20.13
C ARG A 198 -1.49 -15.70 21.57
N THR A 199 -0.80 -14.58 21.78
CA THR A 199 -0.48 -14.06 23.11
C THR A 199 -1.74 -13.70 23.90
N GLU A 200 -2.65 -12.96 23.26
CA GLU A 200 -3.88 -12.45 23.88
C GLU A 200 -5.05 -13.44 23.84
N GLN A 201 -4.86 -14.63 23.25
CA GLN A 201 -5.90 -15.66 23.06
C GLN A 201 -7.14 -15.12 22.31
N ILE A 202 -6.92 -14.25 21.32
CA ILE A 202 -7.96 -13.62 20.51
C ILE A 202 -8.30 -14.49 19.29
N ASN A 203 -9.60 -14.64 19.04
CA ASN A 203 -10.11 -15.26 17.82
C ASN A 203 -10.29 -14.20 16.71
N PRO A 204 -9.53 -14.25 15.59
CA PRO A 204 -9.60 -13.22 14.55
C PRO A 204 -10.82 -13.36 13.61
N PHE A 205 -11.47 -14.53 13.58
CA PHE A 205 -12.55 -14.83 12.62
C PHE A 205 -13.74 -13.86 12.68
N PRO A 206 -14.29 -13.47 13.86
CA PRO A 206 -15.44 -12.57 13.91
C PRO A 206 -15.17 -11.21 13.29
N GLY A 207 -13.95 -10.67 13.46
CA GLY A 207 -13.56 -9.39 12.86
C GLY A 207 -13.25 -9.51 11.36
N TYR A 208 -12.65 -10.63 10.94
CA TYR A 208 -12.27 -10.88 9.56
C TYR A 208 -13.49 -11.15 8.64
N TYR A 209 -14.45 -11.96 9.10
CA TYR A 209 -15.61 -12.40 8.30
C TYR A 209 -16.92 -11.67 8.63
N ALA A 210 -16.90 -10.49 9.26
CA ALA A 210 -18.09 -9.84 9.86
C ALA A 210 -19.31 -9.59 8.94
N GLU A 211 -19.28 -9.95 7.65
CA GLU A 211 -20.45 -9.97 6.75
C GLU A 211 -21.07 -11.38 6.56
N ARG A 212 -20.52 -12.41 7.21
CA ARG A 212 -21.03 -13.80 7.20
C ARG A 212 -21.67 -14.23 8.51
N ILE A 213 -22.18 -13.29 9.33
CA ILE A 213 -23.14 -13.67 10.38
C ILE A 213 -24.52 -13.85 9.71
N VAL A 214 -24.64 -14.94 8.96
CA VAL A 214 -25.92 -15.63 8.76
C VAL A 214 -25.86 -16.83 9.70
N HIS A 215 -26.57 -16.70 10.82
CA HIS A 215 -27.07 -17.79 11.66
C HIS A 215 -26.17 -19.03 11.81
N GLU A 216 -25.14 -18.97 12.66
CA GLU A 216 -24.72 -20.18 13.36
C GLU A 216 -24.48 -19.86 14.84
N GLU A 217 -24.84 -20.85 15.64
CA GLU A 217 -25.48 -20.71 16.92
C GLU A 217 -24.53 -20.41 18.07
N LYS A 218 -25.13 -19.92 19.15
CA LYS A 218 -24.55 -19.79 20.49
C LYS A 218 -23.76 -21.06 20.85
N LEU A 219 -22.50 -20.88 21.22
CA LEU A 219 -21.81 -21.77 22.16
C LEU A 219 -21.98 -21.21 23.58
#